data_AF-A0AA94EHE4-F1
#
_entry.id   AF-A0AA94EHE4-F1
#
_cell.length_a   1.000
_cell.length_b   1.000
_cell.length_c   1.000
_cell.angle_alpha   90.00
_cell.angle_beta   90.00
_cell.angle_gamma   90.00
#
_symmetry.space_group_name_H-M   'P 1'
#
loop_
_entity.id
_entity.type
_entity.pdbx_description
1 polymer ?
#
loop_
_entity_poly.entity_id
_entity_poly.type
_entity_poly.pdbx_seq_one_letter_code
_entity_poly.pdbx_strand_id
1 'polypeptide(L)'
;MTPVAQSQDKALETQAVSQPAIVEIQVVSPDGKTIANVYNISGDSQQTVVSPFGKVELTTILKLKNTAERIAKLHWLNPDRILVSADYLEHLGGSLVSVIIIFCLPTKLMSIAGSQSNMPPALKKPVTLLETLPVCHLLG
;
A
#
# COMPACT_ATOMS: atom_id res chain seq x y z
N MET A 1 -20.74 -20.11 -62.11
CA MET A 1 -20.46 -20.43 -60.69
C MET A 1 -19.25 -19.60 -60.30
N THR A 2 -19.45 -18.60 -59.45
CA THR A 2 -18.41 -17.61 -59.08
C THR A 2 -18.10 -17.80 -57.60
N PRO A 3 -16.83 -17.89 -57.16
CA PRO A 3 -16.53 -18.02 -55.74
C PRO A 3 -16.63 -16.63 -55.07
N VAL A 4 -17.33 -16.58 -53.94
CA VAL A 4 -17.35 -15.43 -53.03
C VAL A 4 -16.10 -15.50 -52.14
N ALA A 5 -15.27 -14.47 -52.17
CA ALA A 5 -14.13 -14.34 -51.27
C ALA A 5 -14.62 -14.04 -49.85
N GLN A 6 -14.27 -14.90 -48.88
CA GLN A 6 -14.46 -14.61 -47.46
C GLN A 6 -13.31 -13.71 -46.99
N SER A 7 -13.59 -12.48 -46.54
CA SER A 7 -12.61 -11.69 -45.82
C SER A 7 -12.52 -12.20 -44.39
N GLN A 8 -11.33 -12.67 -44.00
CA GLN A 8 -11.03 -12.98 -42.60
C GLN A 8 -10.93 -11.67 -41.83
N ASP A 9 -11.93 -11.38 -40.98
CA ASP A 9 -11.76 -10.40 -39.91
C ASP A 9 -10.73 -10.95 -38.94
N LYS A 10 -9.48 -10.51 -39.12
CA LYS A 10 -8.40 -10.74 -38.18
C LYS A 10 -8.74 -9.96 -36.92
N ALA A 11 -9.28 -10.66 -35.92
CA ALA A 11 -9.55 -10.10 -34.60
C ALA A 11 -8.31 -9.32 -34.12
N LEU A 12 -8.49 -8.04 -33.79
CA LEU A 12 -7.47 -7.25 -33.13
C LEU A 12 -7.14 -7.96 -31.82
N GLU A 13 -5.97 -8.58 -31.75
CA GLU A 13 -5.37 -8.98 -30.50
C GLU A 13 -5.15 -7.70 -29.70
N THR A 14 -6.05 -7.41 -28.74
CA THR A 14 -5.82 -6.42 -27.71
C THR A 14 -4.60 -6.87 -26.92
N GLN A 15 -3.43 -6.40 -27.32
CA GLN A 15 -2.22 -6.48 -26.53
C GLN A 15 -2.56 -5.95 -25.15
N ALA A 16 -2.38 -6.80 -24.14
CA ALA A 16 -2.60 -6.43 -22.75
C ALA A 16 -1.77 -5.18 -22.48
N VAL A 17 -2.44 -4.05 -22.28
CA VAL A 17 -1.80 -2.80 -21.85
C VAL A 17 -1.22 -3.11 -20.48
N SER A 18 0.09 -3.31 -20.43
CA SER A 18 0.83 -3.43 -19.18
C SER A 18 0.64 -2.12 -18.44
N GLN A 19 -0.23 -2.11 -17.44
CA GLN A 19 -0.53 -0.89 -16.69
C GLN A 19 0.72 -0.53 -15.87
N PRO A 20 1.31 0.67 -16.07
CA PRO A 20 2.49 1.07 -15.32
C PRO A 20 2.14 1.17 -13.82
N ALA A 21 3.14 0.97 -12.96
CA ALA A 21 2.99 1.21 -11.52
C ALA A 21 2.60 2.68 -11.29
N ILE A 22 1.46 2.92 -10.66
CA ILE A 22 0.95 4.26 -10.38
C ILE A 22 1.37 4.66 -8.96
N VAL A 23 1.97 5.84 -8.82
CA VAL A 23 2.16 6.47 -7.51
C VAL A 23 0.81 7.06 -7.09
N GLU A 24 0.22 6.55 -6.02
CA GLU A 24 -1.09 7.03 -5.53
C GLU A 24 -0.94 8.12 -4.47
N ILE A 25 0.03 7.96 -3.56
CA ILE A 25 0.26 8.88 -2.45
C ILE A 25 1.76 9.18 -2.41
N GLN A 26 2.10 10.46 -2.29
CA GLN A 26 3.48 10.92 -2.09
C GLN A 26 3.54 11.93 -0.94
N VAL A 27 4.49 11.75 -0.03
CA VAL A 27 4.75 12.69 1.06
C VAL A 27 6.26 12.88 1.28
N VAL A 28 6.68 14.12 1.52
CA VAL A 28 8.08 14.47 1.81
C VAL A 28 8.31 14.49 3.31
N SER A 29 9.46 14.01 3.77
CA SER A 29 9.85 14.04 5.18
C SER A 29 9.94 15.46 5.72
N PRO A 30 9.79 15.69 7.04
CA PRO A 30 9.84 17.03 7.62
C PRO A 30 11.15 17.78 7.37
N ASP A 31 12.26 17.06 7.17
CA ASP A 31 13.57 17.63 6.86
C ASP A 31 13.85 17.77 5.35
N GLY A 32 12.89 17.39 4.48
CA GLY A 32 13.00 17.49 3.03
C GLY A 32 13.91 16.45 2.37
N LYS A 33 14.51 15.51 3.12
CA LYS A 33 15.55 14.61 2.59
C LYS A 33 15.05 13.29 2.04
N THR A 34 13.86 12.87 2.45
CA THR A 34 13.28 11.55 2.10
C THR A 34 11.88 11.73 1.55
N ILE A 35 11.53 10.98 0.52
CA ILE A 35 10.19 10.90 -0.04
C ILE A 35 9.63 9.52 0.27
N ALA A 36 8.39 9.45 0.76
CA ALA A 36 7.66 8.19 0.86
C ALA A 36 6.55 8.16 -0.21
N ASN A 37 6.40 7.02 -0.88
CA ASN A 37 5.44 6.81 -1.94
C ASN A 37 4.62 5.54 -1.70
N VAL A 38 3.33 5.56 -2.03
CA VAL A 38 2.51 4.37 -2.21
C VAL A 38 2.47 4.02 -3.69
N TYR A 39 2.92 2.81 -4.01
CA TYR A 39 2.75 2.24 -5.35
C TYR A 39 1.57 1.29 -5.37
N ASN A 40 0.73 1.47 -6.39
CA ASN A 40 -0.24 0.47 -6.82
C ASN A 40 0.25 -0.13 -8.14
N ILE A 41 0.57 -1.42 -8.08
CA ILE A 41 1.03 -2.21 -9.23
C ILE A 41 -0.14 -3.10 -9.61
N SER A 42 -0.60 -3.01 -10.86
CA SER A 42 -1.74 -3.80 -11.34
C SER A 42 -1.52 -5.29 -11.10
N GLY A 43 -2.45 -5.91 -10.36
CA GLY A 43 -2.40 -7.34 -10.02
C GLY A 43 -1.50 -7.68 -8.83
N ASP A 44 -0.89 -6.70 -8.17
CA ASP A 44 -0.08 -6.88 -6.96
C ASP A 44 -0.65 -6.03 -5.80
N SER A 45 -0.22 -6.33 -4.58
CA SER A 45 -0.63 -5.58 -3.40
C SER A 45 0.09 -4.23 -3.32
N GLN A 46 -0.56 -3.25 -2.69
CA GLN A 46 0.05 -1.93 -2.51
C GLN A 46 1.28 -2.00 -1.61
N GLN A 47 2.26 -1.17 -1.92
CA GLN A 47 3.50 -1.08 -1.16
C GLN A 47 3.87 0.36 -0.87
N THR A 48 4.40 0.61 0.33
CA THR A 48 5.08 1.86 0.67
C THR A 48 6.57 1.69 0.45
N VAL A 49 7.13 2.61 -0.33
CA VAL A 49 8.58 2.73 -0.50
C VAL A 49 9.05 4.09 -0.03
N VAL A 50 10.34 4.18 0.30
CA VAL A 50 11.04 5.43 0.57
C VAL A 50 12.22 5.60 -0.36
N SER A 51 12.58 6.85 -0.64
CA SER A 51 13.77 7.19 -1.40
C SER A 51 14.37 8.51 -0.89
N PRO A 52 15.69 8.70 -1.00
CA PRO A 52 16.27 10.02 -0.82
C PRO A 52 15.73 10.99 -1.88
N PHE A 53 15.53 12.25 -1.49
CA PHE A 53 15.05 13.28 -2.39
C PHE A 53 16.02 13.46 -3.57
N GLY A 54 15.49 13.48 -4.80
CA GLY A 54 16.29 13.60 -6.02
C GLY A 54 17.07 12.35 -6.43
N LYS A 55 16.87 11.20 -5.75
CA LYS A 55 17.47 9.91 -6.13
C LYS A 55 16.41 8.90 -6.57
N VAL A 56 16.82 7.99 -7.46
CA VAL A 56 15.98 6.89 -7.98
C VAL A 56 16.05 5.64 -7.09
N GLU A 57 16.88 5.65 -6.05
CA GLU A 57 17.02 4.54 -5.10
C GLU A 57 15.74 4.37 -4.28
N LEU A 58 14.94 3.34 -4.61
CA LEU A 58 13.71 3.00 -3.91
C LEU A 58 13.96 1.87 -2.92
N THR A 59 13.43 2.01 -1.71
CA THR A 59 13.47 0.99 -0.67
C THR A 59 12.07 0.70 -0.16
N THR A 60 11.58 -0.53 -0.32
CA THR A 60 10.27 -0.94 0.22
C THR A 60 10.34 -1.07 1.73
N ILE A 61 9.45 -0.36 2.43
CA ILE A 61 9.33 -0.40 3.91
C ILE A 61 8.05 -1.09 4.37
N LEU A 62 7.06 -1.21 3.49
CA LEU A 62 5.83 -1.97 3.73
C LEU A 62 5.33 -2.54 2.41
N LYS A 63 4.93 -3.81 2.41
CA LYS A 63 4.12 -4.40 1.34
C LYS A 63 2.93 -5.09 2.00
N LEU A 64 1.72 -4.70 1.58
CA LEU A 64 0.49 -5.35 2.05
C LEU A 64 0.46 -6.79 1.55
N LYS A 65 -0.21 -7.69 2.27
CA LYS A 65 -0.23 -9.11 1.87
C LYS A 65 -1.35 -9.40 0.89
N ASN A 66 -2.44 -8.65 1.00
CA ASN A 66 -3.64 -8.87 0.22
C ASN A 66 -3.86 -7.71 -0.76
N THR A 67 -4.29 -8.02 -1.97
CA THR A 67 -4.66 -7.04 -3.01
C THR A 67 -5.95 -6.28 -2.68
N ALA A 68 -6.77 -6.81 -1.77
CA ALA A 68 -7.95 -6.14 -1.26
C ALA A 68 -7.65 -5.06 -0.19
N GLU A 69 -6.46 -5.09 0.43
CA GLU A 69 -6.03 -4.08 1.38
C GLU A 69 -5.54 -2.82 0.64
N ARG A 70 -5.78 -1.64 1.21
CA ARG A 70 -5.44 -0.34 0.63
C ARG A 70 -4.68 0.51 1.64
N ILE A 71 -3.62 1.19 1.22
CA ILE A 71 -2.93 2.19 2.02
C ILE A 71 -3.70 3.51 1.87
N ALA A 72 -4.37 3.93 2.94
CA ALA A 72 -5.19 5.13 2.95
C ALA A 72 -4.38 6.41 3.21
N LYS A 73 -3.31 6.34 4.01
CA LYS A 73 -2.55 7.53 4.41
C LYS A 73 -1.11 7.23 4.77
N LEU A 74 -0.25 8.19 4.44
CA LEU A 74 1.11 8.32 4.94
C LEU A 74 1.23 9.58 5.80
N HIS A 75 1.87 9.49 6.96
CA HIS A 75 2.12 10.64 7.83
C HIS A 75 3.47 10.53 8.52
N TRP A 76 4.33 11.54 8.36
CA TRP A 76 5.63 11.57 9.02
C TRP A 76 5.48 11.97 10.50
N LEU A 77 6.05 11.17 11.41
CA LEU A 77 6.14 11.54 12.83
C LEU A 77 7.38 12.39 13.11
N ASN A 78 8.47 12.06 12.42
CA ASN A 78 9.75 12.74 12.44
C ASN A 78 10.53 12.32 11.18
N PRO A 79 11.73 12.88 10.89
CA PRO A 79 12.48 12.53 9.68
C PRO A 79 12.80 11.04 9.49
N ASP A 80 12.76 10.24 10.57
CA ASP A 80 13.19 8.84 10.57
C ASP A 80 12.04 7.84 10.72
N ARG A 81 10.80 8.30 10.90
CA ARG A 81 9.63 7.44 11.16
C ARG A 81 8.38 7.93 10.46
N ILE A 82 7.66 6.98 9.88
CA ILE A 82 6.40 7.22 9.18
C ILE A 82 5.28 6.34 9.75
N LEU A 83 4.10 6.93 9.91
CA LEU A 83 2.85 6.22 10.11
C LEU A 83 2.23 5.90 8.75
N VAL A 84 1.84 4.64 8.58
CA VAL A 84 1.11 4.16 7.42
C VAL A 84 -0.23 3.62 7.91
N SER A 85 -1.33 4.21 7.47
CA SER A 85 -2.66 3.62 7.71
C SER A 85 -3.08 2.83 6.49
N ALA A 86 -3.50 1.60 6.70
CA ALA A 86 -4.14 0.77 5.69
C ALA A 86 -5.55 0.39 6.14
N ASP A 87 -6.43 0.15 5.18
CA ASP A 87 -7.76 -0.38 5.43
C ASP A 87 -8.10 -1.57 4.54
N TYR A 88 -9.07 -2.36 4.99
CA TYR A 88 -9.70 -3.42 4.21
C TYR A 88 -11.16 -3.58 4.64
N LEU A 89 -11.97 -4.14 3.75
CA LEU A 89 -13.37 -4.42 4.05
C LEU A 89 -13.51 -5.81 4.68
N GLU A 90 -14.23 -5.87 5.79
CA GLU A 90 -14.57 -7.11 6.50
C GLU A 90 -16.09 -7.25 6.62
N HIS A 91 -16.59 -8.49 6.52
CA HIS A 91 -18.00 -8.78 6.72
C HIS A 91 -18.26 -9.11 8.19
N LEU A 92 -18.98 -8.26 8.90
CA LEU A 92 -19.39 -8.48 10.29
C LEU A 92 -20.91 -8.42 10.39
N GLY A 93 -21.54 -9.51 10.82
CA GLY A 93 -22.99 -9.56 11.06
C GLY A 93 -23.84 -9.25 9.83
N GLY A 94 -23.39 -9.60 8.62
CA GLY A 94 -24.09 -9.30 7.37
C GLY A 94 -23.89 -7.88 6.83
N SER A 95 -23.09 -7.05 7.51
CA SER A 95 -22.70 -5.72 7.05
C SER A 95 -21.23 -5.68 6.64
N LEU A 96 -20.91 -4.83 5.66
CA LEU A 96 -19.54 -4.50 5.30
C LEU A 96 -19.03 -3.38 6.20
N VAL A 97 -17.90 -3.60 6.87
CA VAL A 97 -17.21 -2.58 7.68
C VAL A 97 -15.79 -2.39 7.17
N SER A 98 -15.27 -1.18 7.27
CA SER A 98 -13.86 -0.89 6.99
C SER A 98 -13.05 -1.06 8.28
N VAL A 99 -12.05 -1.93 8.24
CA VAL A 99 -11.10 -2.13 9.34
C VAL A 99 -9.84 -1.36 9.05
N ILE A 100 -9.37 -0.53 9.99
CA ILE A 100 -8.16 0.28 9.84
C ILE A 100 -7.02 -0.34 10.65
N ILE A 101 -5.86 -0.48 10.01
CA ILE A 101 -4.59 -0.89 10.61
C ILE A 101 -3.60 0.27 10.50
N ILE A 102 -2.86 0.54 11.57
CA ILE A 102 -1.82 1.59 11.59
C ILE A 102 -0.47 0.94 11.85
N PHE A 103 0.50 1.21 10.98
CA PHE A 103 1.90 0.79 11.10
C PHE A 103 2.77 2.00 11.44
N CYS A 104 3.72 1.84 12.37
CA CYS A 104 4.76 2.83 12.65
C CYS A 104 6.11 2.25 12.23
N LEU A 105 6.68 2.77 11.15
CA LEU A 105 7.82 2.16 10.47
C LEU A 105 9.04 3.09 10.50
N PRO A 106 10.24 2.60 10.81
CA PRO A 106 11.47 3.35 10.60
C PRO A 106 11.77 3.46 9.09
N THR A 107 12.28 4.60 8.64
CA THR A 107 12.63 4.84 7.23
C THR A 107 14.11 4.60 6.93
N LYS A 108 14.95 4.64 7.96
CA LYS A 108 16.32 4.12 7.92
C LYS A 108 16.27 2.63 8.21
N LEU A 109 16.32 1.81 7.17
CA LEU A 109 16.54 0.37 7.34
C LEU A 109 17.93 0.15 7.94
N MET A 110 18.00 -0.25 9.21
CA MET A 110 18.96 -1.30 9.53
C MET A 110 18.58 -2.48 8.64
N SER A 111 19.55 -3.06 7.94
CA SER A 111 19.36 -4.26 7.13
C SER A 111 18.76 -5.38 8.00
N ILE A 112 17.43 -5.47 8.05
CA ILE A 112 16.73 -6.59 8.65
C ILE A 112 16.22 -7.37 7.45
N ALA A 113 17.02 -8.33 7.03
CA ALA A 113 16.59 -9.37 6.11
C ALA A 113 15.24 -9.94 6.60
N GLY A 114 14.18 -9.75 5.82
CA GLY A 114 12.98 -10.56 5.90
C GLY A 114 12.08 -10.39 7.13
N SER A 115 11.85 -9.18 7.64
CA SER A 115 10.71 -8.98 8.56
C SER A 115 9.39 -8.98 7.78
N GLN A 116 8.96 -10.17 7.35
CA GLN A 116 7.55 -10.42 7.10
C GLN A 116 6.86 -10.30 8.45
N SER A 117 6.14 -9.20 8.68
CA SER A 117 5.25 -9.12 9.82
C SER A 117 4.21 -10.23 9.69
N ASN A 118 4.34 -11.26 10.54
CA ASN A 118 3.27 -12.22 10.74
C ASN A 118 2.13 -11.44 11.41
N MET A 119 1.06 -11.16 10.63
CA MET A 119 -0.22 -10.86 11.25
C MET A 119 -0.61 -12.05 12.14
N PRO A 120 -1.09 -11.82 13.36
CA PRO A 120 -1.74 -12.89 14.11
C PRO A 120 -2.99 -13.35 13.34
N PRO A 121 -3.24 -14.67 13.24
CA PRO A 121 -4.47 -15.17 12.66
C PRO A 121 -5.62 -14.82 13.61
N ALA A 122 -6.58 -14.03 13.10
CA ALA A 122 -7.88 -13.74 13.69
C ALA A 122 -7.85 -13.15 15.12
N LEU A 123 -7.99 -11.83 15.22
CA LEU A 123 -8.72 -11.24 16.35
C LEU A 123 -10.19 -11.65 16.21
N LYS A 124 -10.57 -12.77 16.84
CA LYS A 124 -11.94 -13.32 16.90
C LYS A 124 -12.96 -12.44 17.65
N LYS A 125 -12.74 -11.14 17.79
CA LYS A 125 -13.70 -10.21 18.40
C LYS A 125 -13.57 -8.83 17.74
N PRO A 126 -14.69 -8.19 17.35
CA PRO A 126 -14.65 -6.81 16.90
C PRO A 126 -14.20 -5.93 18.06
N VAL A 127 -13.06 -5.27 17.92
CA VAL A 127 -12.71 -4.15 18.79
C VAL A 127 -13.52 -2.96 18.29
N THR A 128 -14.75 -2.84 18.80
CA THR A 128 -15.52 -1.60 18.76
C THR A 128 -15.43 -0.98 20.15
N LEU A 129 -14.50 -0.06 20.35
CA LEU A 129 -14.72 1.15 21.14
C LEU A 129 -13.52 2.09 21.05
N LEU A 130 -13.85 3.37 20.90
CA LEU A 130 -13.08 4.49 21.41
C LEU A 130 -12.48 4.12 22.78
N GLU A 131 -11.24 4.55 23.01
CA GLU A 131 -10.48 4.57 24.28
C GLU A 131 -9.12 3.83 24.23
N THR A 132 -8.10 4.65 24.52
CA THR A 132 -6.71 4.33 24.84
C THR A 132 -5.81 3.90 23.68
N LEU A 133 -5.49 4.88 22.84
CA LEU A 133 -4.11 5.00 22.35
C LEU A 133 -3.15 4.88 23.55
N PRO A 134 -2.04 4.13 23.49
CA PRO A 134 -0.89 4.55 24.26
C PRO A 134 -0.53 5.94 23.73
N VAL A 135 -0.85 6.95 24.52
CA VAL A 135 -0.41 8.32 24.34
C VAL A 135 1.11 8.26 24.14
N CYS A 136 1.57 8.36 22.89
CA CYS A 136 2.92 8.87 22.66
C CYS A 136 2.90 10.25 23.29
N HIS A 137 3.56 10.38 24.46
CA HIS A 137 3.66 11.64 25.19
C HIS A 137 4.03 12.77 24.23
N LEU A 138 3.05 13.61 23.91
CA LEU A 138 3.27 14.97 23.46
C LEU A 138 3.81 15.74 24.68
N LEU A 139 5.13 15.80 24.80
CA LEU A 139 5.81 16.83 25.57
C LEU A 139 6.35 17.82 24.54
N GLY A 140 5.57 18.87 24.32
CA GLY A 140 5.99 20.19 23.85
C GLY A 140 5.57 21.19 24.91
#